data_AF-A0A2N1JD71-F1
#
_entry.id   AF-A0A2N1JD71-F1
#
_cell.length_a   1.000
_cell.length_b   1.000
_cell.length_c   1.000
_cell.angle_alpha   90.00
_cell.angle_beta   90.00
_cell.angle_gamma   90.00
#
_symmetry.space_group_name_H-M   'P 1'
#
loop_
_entity.id
_entity.type
_entity.pdbx_description
1 polymer ?
#
loop_
_entity_poly.entity_id
_entity_poly.type
_entity_poly.pdbx_seq_one_letter_code
_entity_poly.pdbx_strand_id
1 'polypeptide(L)'
;MLSRGHPDDKLGEPLNIIVSSLSSDDVLTAEGFLLWVTALGFGVSCLGQGDDDSFQYANLGKGNENVKQGSLSGNNGVLRWNYGLPSVGTCRETIEGGNHMRWFMQRTKNGTAIFLASSYEKGLDQHHTIEPNGYNRGRDDIVGIATRPEGVEWNGFKYNASAEWIPAGRLLNATSEGINHPDVAPPNGTAIDGRVALLKVNTLQKNNDEKRSSSSGMSIQPQLCVAALLLLMTTAVFLGM
;
A
#
# COMPACT_ATOMS: atom_id res chain seq x y z
N MET A 1 16.30 -3.15 8.18
CA MET A 1 15.12 -3.33 9.08
C MET A 1 14.48 -1.97 9.28
N LEU A 2 13.20 -1.93 9.65
CA LEU A 2 12.52 -0.68 10.01
C LEU A 2 13.01 -0.19 11.37
N SER A 3 13.02 1.13 11.55
CA SER A 3 13.12 1.77 12.86
C SER A 3 11.84 2.58 13.05
N ARG A 4 11.13 2.36 14.16
CA ARG A 4 10.23 3.41 14.66
C ARG A 4 11.11 4.63 14.90
N GLY A 5 10.66 5.83 14.55
CA GLY A 5 11.47 7.06 14.54
C GLY A 5 12.03 7.53 15.89
N HIS A 6 12.22 6.63 16.86
CA HIS A 6 12.84 6.84 18.15
C HIS A 6 14.15 6.03 18.25
N PRO A 7 15.30 6.64 18.62
CA PRO A 7 16.61 5.97 18.70
C PRO A 7 16.69 4.77 19.66
N ASP A 8 15.69 4.59 20.53
CA ASP A 8 15.66 3.57 21.58
C ASP A 8 14.84 2.32 21.25
N ASP A 9 14.14 2.30 20.11
CA ASP A 9 13.37 1.12 19.67
C ASP A 9 14.33 0.09 19.05
N LYS A 10 14.76 -0.87 19.88
CA LYS A 10 15.74 -1.92 19.53
C LYS A 10 15.21 -2.99 18.56
N LEU A 11 13.92 -2.96 18.23
CA LEU A 11 13.26 -3.96 17.40
C LEU A 11 12.70 -3.33 16.13
N GLY A 12 12.89 -4.00 14.99
CA GLY A 12 12.43 -3.55 13.69
C GLY A 12 11.68 -4.64 12.93
N GLU A 13 10.76 -4.23 12.06
CA GLU A 13 10.17 -5.14 11.09
C GLU A 13 11.16 -5.40 9.94
N PRO A 14 11.18 -6.61 9.37
CA PRO A 14 12.10 -6.98 8.30
C PRO A 14 11.64 -6.41 6.96
N LEU A 15 12.53 -5.72 6.24
CA LEU A 15 12.33 -5.36 4.83
C LEU A 15 12.57 -6.60 3.97
N ASN A 16 11.54 -7.43 3.82
CA ASN A 16 11.63 -8.79 3.31
C ASN A 16 11.20 -8.95 1.83
N ILE A 17 10.73 -7.88 1.18
CA ILE A 17 10.50 -7.80 -0.27
C ILE A 17 11.09 -6.50 -0.83
N ILE A 18 11.63 -6.57 -2.04
CA ILE A 18 12.10 -5.41 -2.83
C ILE A 18 11.44 -5.46 -4.20
N VAL A 19 10.72 -4.40 -4.58
CA VAL A 19 10.33 -4.12 -5.97
C VAL A 19 11.51 -3.43 -6.65
N SER A 20 12.11 -4.14 -7.60
CA SER A 20 13.30 -3.73 -8.33
C SER A 20 13.07 -2.47 -9.14
N SER A 21 14.10 -1.63 -9.26
CA SER A 21 14.13 -0.48 -10.16
C SER A 21 14.09 -0.83 -11.65
N LEU A 22 14.14 -2.13 -11.97
CA LEU A 22 13.94 -2.66 -13.32
C LEU A 22 12.46 -2.98 -13.62
N SER A 23 11.55 -2.71 -12.68
CA SER A 23 10.11 -2.82 -12.90
C SER A 23 9.62 -1.71 -13.83
N SER A 24 8.40 -1.84 -14.38
CA SER A 24 7.81 -0.80 -15.22
C SER A 24 7.72 0.55 -14.48
N ASP A 25 8.08 1.64 -15.17
CA ASP A 25 8.19 2.97 -14.57
C ASP A 25 6.90 3.44 -13.89
N ASP A 26 5.74 3.06 -14.44
CA ASP A 26 4.45 3.40 -13.84
C ASP A 26 4.24 2.73 -12.47
N VAL A 27 4.73 1.51 -12.26
CA VAL A 27 4.69 0.82 -10.96
C VAL A 27 5.59 1.51 -9.93
N LEU A 28 6.66 2.16 -10.37
CA LEU A 28 7.65 2.83 -9.49
C LEU A 28 7.21 4.24 -9.05
N THR A 29 5.93 4.56 -9.18
CA THR A 29 5.28 5.74 -8.63
C THR A 29 4.44 5.36 -7.41
N ALA A 30 4.13 6.33 -6.52
CA ALA A 30 3.28 6.04 -5.37
C ALA A 30 1.88 5.54 -5.80
N GLU A 31 1.30 6.16 -6.82
CA GLU A 31 -0.01 5.78 -7.36
C GLU A 31 0.02 4.42 -8.06
N GLY A 32 0.97 4.19 -8.96
CA GLY A 32 1.06 2.92 -9.68
C GLY A 32 1.45 1.75 -8.78
N PHE A 33 2.25 1.98 -7.75
CA PHE A 33 2.48 0.98 -6.70
C PHE A 33 1.17 0.61 -6.00
N LEU A 34 0.37 1.61 -5.59
CA LEU A 34 -0.93 1.37 -4.95
C LEU A 34 -1.91 0.64 -5.87
N LEU A 35 -1.91 0.93 -7.18
CA LEU A 35 -2.71 0.19 -8.16
C LEU A 35 -2.26 -1.28 -8.26
N TRP A 36 -0.95 -1.52 -8.35
CA TRP A 36 -0.40 -2.87 -8.43
C TRP A 36 -0.71 -3.70 -7.18
N VAL A 37 -0.47 -3.18 -5.98
CA VAL A 37 -0.80 -3.90 -4.74
C VAL A 37 -2.30 -4.08 -4.55
N THR A 38 -3.14 -3.21 -5.13
CA THR A 38 -4.59 -3.45 -5.20
C THR A 38 -4.92 -4.67 -6.05
N ALA A 39 -4.24 -4.86 -7.18
CA ALA A 39 -4.36 -6.08 -7.99
C ALA A 39 -3.88 -7.34 -7.27
N LEU A 40 -2.95 -7.21 -6.32
CA LEU A 40 -2.55 -8.33 -5.45
C LEU A 40 -3.61 -8.68 -4.41
N GLY A 41 -4.62 -7.83 -4.18
CA GLY A 41 -5.63 -8.01 -3.13
C GLY A 41 -5.35 -7.23 -1.85
N PHE A 42 -4.53 -6.18 -1.90
CA PHE A 42 -4.31 -5.28 -0.77
C PHE A 42 -5.10 -3.98 -0.95
N GLY A 43 -5.36 -3.27 0.14
CA GLY A 43 -5.98 -1.96 0.10
C GLY A 43 -5.38 -1.04 1.15
N VAL A 44 -5.64 0.25 0.99
CA VAL A 44 -5.38 1.20 2.07
C VAL A 44 -6.24 0.86 3.27
N SER A 45 -5.69 1.09 4.45
CA SER A 45 -6.33 0.77 5.73
C SER A 45 -7.75 1.36 5.83
N CYS A 46 -8.64 0.65 6.52
CA CYS A 46 -10.07 0.96 6.59
C CYS A 46 -10.35 2.45 6.83
N LEU A 47 -11.20 3.05 5.98
CA LEU A 47 -11.61 4.47 6.04
C LEU A 47 -10.46 5.48 6.02
N GLY A 48 -9.27 5.09 5.54
CA GLY A 48 -8.12 5.99 5.53
C GLY A 48 -7.62 6.33 6.93
N GLN A 49 -7.96 5.54 7.96
CA GLN A 49 -7.25 5.55 9.23
C GLN A 49 -5.85 5.01 8.96
N GLY A 50 -5.01 5.87 8.41
CA GLY A 50 -3.59 5.77 8.61
C GLY A 50 -3.38 5.80 10.10
N ASP A 51 -2.58 4.89 10.62
CA ASP A 51 -2.07 4.99 11.98
C ASP A 51 -1.18 6.25 12.05
N ASP A 52 -1.79 7.44 12.11
CA ASP A 52 -1.12 8.75 12.02
C ASP A 52 -0.10 8.92 13.17
N ASP A 53 -0.24 8.10 14.23
CA ASP A 53 0.66 8.02 15.38
C ASP A 53 1.66 6.84 15.32
N SER A 54 1.72 6.05 14.23
CA SER A 54 2.63 4.88 14.09
C SER A 54 3.53 4.89 12.86
N PHE A 55 3.84 6.07 12.31
CA PHE A 55 4.77 6.17 11.18
C PHE A 55 6.11 5.47 11.49
N GLN A 56 6.46 4.52 10.61
CA GLN A 56 7.77 3.90 10.62
C GLN A 56 8.69 4.54 9.58
N TYR A 57 9.98 4.42 9.83
CA TYR A 57 11.04 4.89 8.96
C TYR A 57 11.99 3.75 8.60
N ALA A 58 12.62 3.84 7.44
CA ALA A 58 13.59 2.88 6.98
C ALA A 58 14.88 3.58 6.56
N ASN A 59 16.01 3.00 6.96
CA ASN A 59 17.29 3.30 6.34
C ASN A 59 17.47 2.40 5.12
N LEU A 60 17.35 2.99 3.93
CA LEU A 60 17.51 2.33 2.63
C LEU A 60 18.87 2.67 2.00
N GLY A 61 19.86 3.04 2.80
CA GLY A 61 21.21 3.37 2.35
C GLY A 61 21.42 4.86 2.07
N LYS A 62 22.55 5.17 1.43
CA LYS A 62 23.05 6.54 1.27
C LYS A 62 22.04 7.46 0.55
N GLY A 63 21.73 8.60 1.17
CA GLY A 63 20.73 9.56 0.69
C GLY A 63 19.28 9.11 0.91
N ASN A 64 19.07 7.99 1.60
CA ASN A 64 17.78 7.41 1.94
C ASN A 64 17.81 6.86 3.38
N GLU A 65 18.47 7.56 4.31
CA GLU A 65 18.72 7.07 5.67
C GLU A 65 17.48 7.09 6.57
N ASN A 66 16.49 7.93 6.25
CA ASN A 66 15.28 8.12 7.05
C ASN A 66 14.03 8.21 6.15
N VAL A 67 13.81 7.18 5.33
CA VAL A 67 12.66 7.12 4.41
C VAL A 67 11.40 6.82 5.21
N LYS A 68 10.45 7.77 5.20
CA LYS A 68 9.12 7.57 5.80
C LYS A 68 8.33 6.55 4.98
N GLN A 69 7.55 5.71 5.66
CA GLN A 69 6.61 4.78 4.99
C GLN A 69 5.62 5.54 4.10
N GLY A 70 5.07 4.86 3.09
CA GLY A 70 3.96 5.38 2.28
C GLY A 70 4.34 6.36 1.18
N SER A 71 3.32 7.11 0.75
CA SER A 71 3.49 8.26 -0.15
C SER A 71 4.32 9.37 0.51
N LEU A 72 4.71 10.42 -0.25
CA LEU A 72 5.58 11.49 0.26
C LEU A 72 5.09 12.15 1.57
N SER A 73 3.78 12.11 1.86
CA SER A 73 3.21 12.63 3.12
C SER A 73 3.24 11.64 4.29
N GLY A 74 3.50 10.35 4.04
CA GLY A 74 3.33 9.25 5.01
C GLY A 74 2.03 8.48 4.84
N ASN A 75 1.05 9.07 4.14
CA ASN A 75 -0.28 8.50 3.99
C ASN A 75 -0.24 7.23 3.17
N ASN A 76 -1.19 6.33 3.44
CA ASN A 76 -1.32 5.03 2.79
C ASN A 76 -0.09 4.12 2.94
N GLY A 77 0.74 4.37 3.97
CA GLY A 77 1.95 3.58 4.24
C GLY A 77 1.71 2.20 4.83
N VAL A 78 0.50 1.93 5.32
CA VAL A 78 0.05 0.62 5.79
C VAL A 78 -1.01 0.09 4.84
N LEU A 79 -0.75 -1.10 4.29
CA LEU A 79 -1.63 -1.81 3.39
C LEU A 79 -2.04 -3.14 4.01
N ARG A 80 -3.32 -3.47 3.87
CA ARG A 80 -3.96 -4.60 4.51
C ARG A 80 -4.64 -5.48 3.48
N TRP A 81 -4.70 -6.78 3.73
CA TRP A 81 -5.43 -7.71 2.88
C TRP A 81 -6.88 -7.26 2.73
N ASN A 82 -7.36 -7.08 1.51
CA ASN A 82 -8.68 -6.50 1.26
C ASN A 82 -9.76 -7.55 1.02
N TYR A 83 -9.46 -8.85 1.14
CA TYR A 83 -10.42 -9.94 0.94
C TYR A 83 -11.18 -9.89 -0.40
N GLY A 84 -10.59 -9.32 -1.46
CA GLY A 84 -11.21 -9.12 -2.76
C GLY A 84 -12.17 -7.92 -2.83
N LEU A 85 -12.22 -7.08 -1.80
CA LEU A 85 -13.10 -5.92 -1.69
C LEU A 85 -12.28 -4.66 -1.31
N PRO A 86 -11.63 -3.98 -2.25
CA PRO A 86 -10.68 -2.89 -1.94
C PRO A 86 -11.24 -1.73 -1.11
N SER A 87 -12.54 -1.45 -1.20
CA SER A 87 -13.18 -0.33 -0.47
C SER A 87 -13.72 -0.69 0.92
N VAL A 88 -13.98 -1.97 1.21
CA VAL A 88 -14.64 -2.40 2.47
C VAL A 88 -13.99 -3.60 3.14
N GLY A 89 -13.23 -4.41 2.40
CA GLY A 89 -12.62 -5.62 2.93
C GLY A 89 -11.34 -5.36 3.74
N THR A 90 -10.72 -4.18 3.65
CA THR A 90 -9.69 -3.77 4.62
C THR A 90 -10.29 -3.48 6.00
N CYS A 91 -11.58 -3.17 6.09
CA CYS A 91 -12.31 -3.11 7.37
C CYS A 91 -12.65 -4.51 7.92
N ARG A 92 -12.79 -5.50 7.03
CA ARG A 92 -12.96 -6.91 7.41
C ARG A 92 -11.65 -7.51 7.93
N GLU A 93 -10.51 -7.12 7.35
CA GLU A 93 -9.18 -7.51 7.83
C GLU A 93 -8.87 -6.97 9.22
N THR A 94 -9.35 -5.78 9.56
CA THR A 94 -9.32 -5.31 10.95
C THR A 94 -9.96 -6.35 11.89
N ILE A 95 -10.99 -7.07 11.48
CA ILE A 95 -11.68 -8.02 12.35
C ILE A 95 -11.05 -9.43 12.27
N GLU A 96 -10.62 -9.88 11.08
CA GLU A 96 -10.25 -11.28 10.82
C GLU A 96 -8.73 -11.53 10.82
N GLY A 97 -7.90 -10.49 10.73
CA GLY A 97 -6.46 -10.61 10.48
C GLY A 97 -6.17 -10.86 9.01
N GLY A 98 -4.92 -11.05 8.64
CA GLY A 98 -4.53 -11.25 7.24
C GLY A 98 -3.12 -10.78 6.94
N ASN A 99 -2.81 -10.69 5.66
CA ASN A 99 -1.53 -10.18 5.21
C ASN A 99 -1.50 -8.65 5.35
N HIS A 100 -0.45 -8.14 5.96
CA HIS A 100 -0.19 -6.74 6.21
C HIS A 100 1.16 -6.36 5.59
N MET A 101 1.27 -5.16 5.02
CA MET A 101 2.56 -4.63 4.62
C MET A 101 2.71 -3.13 4.85
N ARG A 102 3.93 -2.74 5.21
CA ARG A 102 4.44 -1.37 5.09
C ARG A 102 5.34 -1.25 3.87
N TRP A 103 5.37 -0.08 3.25
CA TRP A 103 6.18 0.15 2.06
C TRP A 103 6.95 1.46 2.11
N PHE A 104 8.14 1.47 1.50
CA PHE A 104 9.12 2.55 1.57
C PHE A 104 9.76 2.74 0.20
N MET A 105 9.76 3.98 -0.30
CA MET A 105 10.26 4.28 -1.64
C MET A 105 11.67 4.85 -1.58
N GLN A 106 12.66 4.07 -2.03
CA GLN A 106 14.03 4.51 -2.20
C GLN A 106 14.16 5.28 -3.52
N ARG A 107 14.78 6.47 -3.47
CA ARG A 107 15.12 7.23 -4.67
C ARG A 107 16.62 7.45 -4.75
N THR A 108 17.21 7.04 -5.88
CA THR A 108 18.64 7.21 -6.14
C THR A 108 18.83 7.87 -7.50
N LYS A 109 20.08 8.24 -7.82
CA LYS A 109 20.43 8.70 -9.17
C LYS A 109 20.25 7.61 -10.25
N ASN A 110 20.20 6.34 -9.84
CA ASN A 110 20.15 5.18 -10.73
C ASN A 110 18.73 4.60 -10.86
N GLY A 111 17.72 5.24 -10.24
CA GLY A 111 16.33 4.80 -10.30
C GLY A 111 15.66 4.72 -8.93
N THR A 112 14.42 4.23 -8.95
CA THR A 112 13.53 4.08 -7.80
C THR A 112 13.32 2.60 -7.50
N ALA A 113 13.40 2.19 -6.24
CA ALA A 113 13.03 0.85 -5.78
C ALA A 113 12.06 0.99 -4.60
N ILE A 114 11.21 -0.01 -4.39
CA ILE A 114 10.23 -0.01 -3.29
C ILE A 114 10.51 -1.18 -2.37
N PHE A 115 10.73 -0.90 -1.10
CA PHE A 115 11.03 -1.88 -0.07
C PHE A 115 9.77 -2.14 0.75
N LEU A 116 9.44 -3.40 0.99
CA LEU A 116 8.25 -3.80 1.74
C LEU A 116 8.66 -4.53 3.01
N ALA A 117 7.98 -4.22 4.11
CA ALA A 117 7.95 -5.05 5.30
C ALA A 117 6.58 -5.73 5.35
N SER A 118 6.55 -7.01 5.01
CA SER A 118 5.33 -7.82 5.02
C SER A 118 5.29 -8.75 6.23
N SER A 119 4.09 -8.86 6.80
CA SER A 119 3.73 -9.74 7.90
C SER A 119 2.38 -10.40 7.63
N TYR A 120 2.12 -11.51 8.31
CA TYR A 120 0.78 -12.05 8.47
C TYR A 120 0.36 -11.78 9.92
N GLU A 121 -0.75 -11.09 10.10
CA GLU A 121 -1.25 -10.59 11.38
C GLU A 121 -2.57 -11.27 11.77
N LYS A 122 -2.78 -11.37 13.07
CA LYS A 122 -4.04 -11.83 13.68
C LYS A 122 -5.12 -10.75 13.59
N GLY A 123 -6.35 -11.12 13.89
CA GLY A 123 -7.47 -10.18 13.99
C GLY A 123 -7.35 -9.20 15.16
N LEU A 124 -8.26 -8.22 15.20
CA LEU A 124 -8.34 -7.21 16.26
C LEU A 124 -8.59 -7.81 17.65
N ASP A 125 -9.29 -8.95 17.73
CA ASP A 125 -9.52 -9.68 18.97
C ASP A 125 -8.21 -10.17 19.62
N GLN A 126 -7.16 -10.29 18.82
CA GLN A 126 -5.79 -10.61 19.24
C GLN A 126 -4.82 -9.45 18.98
N HIS A 127 -5.35 -8.23 18.93
CA HIS A 127 -4.62 -6.96 18.85
C HIS A 127 -3.69 -6.82 17.64
N HIS A 128 -4.00 -7.43 16.50
CA HIS A 128 -3.14 -7.37 15.30
C HIS A 128 -1.70 -7.82 15.54
N THR A 129 -1.51 -8.75 16.48
CA THR A 129 -0.20 -9.35 16.70
C THR A 129 0.19 -10.25 15.53
N ILE A 130 1.49 -10.42 15.31
CA ILE A 130 2.01 -11.25 14.22
C ILE A 130 1.66 -12.73 14.48
N GLU A 131 1.20 -13.45 13.44
CA GLU A 131 0.97 -14.90 13.51
C GLU A 131 2.29 -15.67 13.61
N PRO A 132 2.30 -16.93 14.12
CA PRO A 132 3.46 -17.79 14.02
C PRO A 132 3.98 -17.89 12.58
N ASN A 133 5.29 -17.71 12.43
CA ASN A 133 5.98 -17.62 11.14
C ASN A 133 5.44 -16.50 10.22
N GLY A 134 4.81 -15.47 10.80
CA GLY A 134 4.04 -14.46 10.08
C GLY A 134 4.85 -13.62 9.10
N TYR A 135 6.10 -13.28 9.42
CA TYR A 135 6.95 -12.53 8.48
C TYR A 135 7.29 -13.33 7.22
N ASN A 136 7.60 -14.62 7.36
CA ASN A 136 7.91 -15.46 6.21
C ASN A 136 6.64 -15.78 5.42
N ARG A 137 5.52 -16.07 6.10
CA ARG A 137 4.22 -16.35 5.46
C ARG A 137 3.69 -15.14 4.69
N GLY A 138 3.69 -13.96 5.31
CA GLY A 138 3.24 -12.72 4.66
C GLY A 138 4.01 -12.46 3.36
N ARG A 139 5.35 -12.57 3.44
CA ARG A 139 6.23 -12.44 2.28
C ARG A 139 5.91 -13.46 1.19
N ASP A 140 5.87 -14.74 1.55
CA ASP A 140 5.73 -15.84 0.60
C ASP A 140 4.35 -15.80 -0.08
N ASP A 141 3.30 -15.38 0.63
CA ASP A 141 1.95 -15.18 0.09
C ASP A 141 1.92 -14.05 -0.97
N ILE A 142 2.52 -12.89 -0.67
CA ILE A 142 2.61 -11.77 -1.64
C ILE A 142 3.36 -12.22 -2.89
N VAL A 143 4.51 -12.85 -2.73
CA VAL A 143 5.34 -13.32 -3.84
C VAL A 143 4.59 -14.37 -4.66
N GLY A 144 3.90 -15.30 -4.00
CA GLY A 144 3.09 -16.33 -4.64
C GLY A 144 1.96 -15.75 -5.49
N ILE A 145 1.26 -14.71 -5.00
CA ILE A 145 0.22 -14.03 -5.78
C ILE A 145 0.83 -13.24 -6.95
N ALA A 146 1.89 -12.47 -6.70
CA ALA A 146 2.51 -11.59 -7.69
C ALA A 146 3.10 -12.36 -8.89
N THR A 147 3.54 -13.61 -8.66
CA THR A 147 4.23 -14.45 -9.66
C THR A 147 3.33 -15.48 -10.34
N ARG A 148 2.01 -15.38 -10.16
CA ARG A 148 1.04 -16.25 -10.85
C ARG A 148 1.22 -16.20 -12.37
N PRO A 149 1.18 -17.34 -13.08
CA PRO A 149 1.38 -17.38 -14.54
C PRO A 149 0.40 -16.50 -15.32
N GLU A 150 -0.84 -16.37 -14.87
CA GLU A 150 -1.90 -15.56 -15.47
C GLU A 150 -1.76 -14.04 -15.21
N GLY A 151 -0.87 -13.67 -14.29
CA GLY A 151 -0.70 -12.31 -13.80
C GLY A 151 -1.74 -11.92 -12.74
N VAL A 152 -1.77 -10.63 -12.41
CA VAL A 152 -2.80 -10.02 -11.56
C VAL A 152 -3.43 -8.84 -12.27
N GLU A 153 -4.69 -8.57 -11.98
CA GLU A 153 -5.43 -7.51 -12.64
C GLU A 153 -6.33 -6.73 -11.67
N TRP A 154 -6.44 -5.44 -11.93
CA TRP A 154 -7.36 -4.55 -11.24
C TRP A 154 -7.74 -3.40 -12.15
N ASN A 155 -9.04 -3.13 -12.26
CA ASN A 155 -9.58 -1.97 -12.97
C ASN A 155 -8.98 -1.76 -14.39
N GLY A 156 -8.85 -2.83 -15.17
CA GLY A 156 -8.31 -2.78 -16.53
C GLY A 156 -6.78 -2.66 -16.63
N PHE A 157 -6.07 -2.60 -15.50
CA PHE A 157 -4.63 -2.78 -15.43
C PHE A 157 -4.29 -4.25 -15.25
N LYS A 158 -3.29 -4.73 -15.97
CA LYS A 158 -2.79 -6.11 -15.86
C LYS A 158 -1.29 -6.11 -15.66
N TYR A 159 -0.81 -6.93 -14.74
CA TYR A 159 0.59 -7.03 -14.37
C TYR A 159 1.05 -8.48 -14.36
N ASN A 160 2.34 -8.70 -14.59
CA ASN A 160 3.02 -9.93 -14.17
C ASN A 160 4.27 -9.58 -13.36
N ALA A 161 4.77 -10.53 -12.57
CA ALA A 161 6.04 -10.38 -11.89
C ALA A 161 6.87 -11.66 -11.96
N SER A 162 8.17 -11.47 -11.81
CA SER A 162 9.14 -12.55 -11.54
C SER A 162 9.80 -12.27 -10.21
N ALA A 163 10.21 -13.35 -9.51
CA ALA A 163 10.90 -13.27 -8.23
C ALA A 163 12.28 -13.90 -8.31
N GLU A 164 13.28 -13.20 -7.81
CA GLU A 164 14.58 -13.75 -7.44
C GLU A 164 14.70 -13.79 -5.92
N TRP A 165 15.20 -14.89 -5.37
CA TRP A 165 15.39 -15.05 -3.93
C TRP A 165 16.82 -14.73 -3.53
N ILE A 166 16.99 -13.65 -2.77
CA ILE A 166 18.26 -13.30 -2.17
C ILE A 166 18.42 -14.12 -0.88
N PRO A 167 19.50 -14.92 -0.74
CA PRO A 167 19.65 -15.81 0.40
C PRO A 167 19.97 -15.05 1.68
N ALA A 168 19.70 -15.71 2.81
CA ALA A 168 20.09 -15.22 4.14
C ALA A 168 21.59 -14.93 4.22
N GLY A 169 21.97 -13.94 5.03
CA GLY A 169 23.35 -13.47 5.17
C GLY A 169 23.78 -12.44 4.15
N ARG A 170 22.95 -12.13 3.14
CA ARG A 170 23.23 -11.10 2.13
C ARG A 170 22.62 -9.75 2.48
N LEU A 171 21.31 -9.74 2.75
CA LEU A 171 20.56 -8.54 3.12
C LEU A 171 19.96 -8.66 4.52
N LEU A 172 19.42 -9.83 4.87
CA LEU A 172 18.93 -10.14 6.20
C LEU A 172 19.53 -11.47 6.67
N ASN A 173 19.72 -11.62 7.98
CA ASN A 173 20.12 -12.88 8.59
C ASN A 173 18.87 -13.69 8.99
N ALA A 174 18.97 -15.01 9.03
CA ALA A 174 17.99 -15.82 9.73
C ALA A 174 18.19 -15.59 11.24
N THR A 175 17.26 -14.88 11.88
CA THR A 175 17.40 -14.48 13.29
C THR A 175 16.05 -14.08 13.89
N SER A 176 15.99 -14.08 15.22
CA SER A 176 14.96 -13.37 15.99
C SER A 176 15.52 -12.13 16.69
N GLU A 177 16.83 -11.96 16.72
CA GLU A 177 17.49 -10.82 17.35
C GLU A 177 17.22 -9.54 16.56
N GLY A 178 16.75 -8.50 17.25
CA GLY A 178 16.41 -7.20 16.64
C GLY A 178 15.14 -7.21 15.79
N ILE A 179 14.43 -8.34 15.74
CA ILE A 179 13.16 -8.47 15.00
C ILE A 179 12.00 -8.17 15.95
N ASN A 180 11.10 -7.29 15.53
CA ASN A 180 9.85 -7.07 16.25
C ASN A 180 9.04 -8.37 16.33
N HIS A 181 8.38 -8.65 17.46
CA HIS A 181 7.72 -9.94 17.73
C HIS A 181 8.62 -11.17 17.53
N PRO A 182 9.73 -11.32 18.27
CA PRO A 182 10.64 -12.47 18.12
C PRO A 182 10.00 -13.81 18.53
N ASP A 183 8.91 -13.75 19.30
CA ASP A 183 8.11 -14.86 19.81
C ASP A 183 7.31 -15.62 18.73
N VAL A 184 7.17 -15.04 17.53
CA VAL A 184 6.50 -15.71 16.40
C VAL A 184 7.37 -16.72 15.68
N ALA A 185 8.60 -16.92 16.14
CA ALA A 185 9.48 -17.97 15.65
C ALA A 185 8.79 -19.34 15.79
N PRO A 186 8.79 -20.19 14.75
CA PRO A 186 8.29 -21.56 14.88
C PRO A 186 9.22 -22.37 15.81
N PRO A 187 8.75 -23.53 16.34
CA PRO A 187 9.60 -24.42 17.12
C PRO A 187 10.90 -24.76 16.37
N ASN A 188 12.05 -24.54 17.01
CA ASN A 188 13.39 -24.71 16.44
C ASN A 188 13.72 -23.81 15.23
N GLY A 189 13.00 -22.69 15.05
CA GLY A 189 13.27 -21.71 14.01
C GLY A 189 13.54 -20.31 14.55
N THR A 190 13.59 -19.36 13.63
CA THR A 190 13.78 -17.92 13.89
C THR A 190 12.58 -17.15 13.38
N ALA A 191 12.37 -15.93 13.89
CA ALA A 191 11.25 -15.07 13.50
C ALA A 191 11.27 -14.76 11.98
N ILE A 192 12.47 -14.62 11.41
CA ILE A 192 12.68 -14.56 9.96
C ILE A 192 13.67 -15.62 9.49
N ASP A 193 13.48 -16.14 8.28
CA ASP A 193 14.43 -17.06 7.63
C ASP A 193 15.59 -16.34 6.92
N GLY A 194 15.59 -15.01 6.92
CA GLY A 194 16.62 -14.15 6.32
C GLY A 194 16.54 -13.99 4.80
N ARG A 195 15.63 -14.68 4.10
CA ARG A 195 15.48 -14.53 2.65
C ARG A 195 14.75 -13.23 2.32
N VAL A 196 15.16 -12.60 1.22
CA VAL A 196 14.50 -11.41 0.68
C VAL A 196 14.06 -11.70 -0.76
N ALA A 197 12.79 -11.42 -1.06
CA ALA A 197 12.29 -11.54 -2.42
C ALA A 197 12.59 -10.27 -3.22
N LEU A 198 13.26 -10.40 -4.36
CA LEU A 198 13.45 -9.33 -5.33
C LEU A 198 12.45 -9.53 -6.47
N LEU A 199 11.44 -8.67 -6.52
CA LEU A 199 10.40 -8.69 -7.55
C LEU A 199 10.76 -7.75 -8.70
N LYS A 200 10.60 -8.24 -9.93
CA LYS A 200 10.54 -7.40 -11.13
C LYS A 200 9.11 -7.45 -11.67
N VAL A 201 8.41 -6.32 -11.62
CA VAL A 201 7.00 -6.19 -12.00
C VAL A 201 6.90 -5.54 -13.38
N ASN A 202 6.12 -6.11 -14.29
CA ASN A 202 5.84 -5.51 -15.59
C ASN A 202 4.35 -5.20 -15.74
N THR A 203 4.05 -3.99 -16.22
CA THR A 203 2.71 -3.62 -16.65
C THR A 203 2.47 -4.19 -18.05
N LEU A 204 1.52 -5.12 -18.17
CA LEU A 204 1.11 -5.74 -19.42
C LEU A 204 0.00 -4.95 -20.12
N GLN A 205 -0.88 -4.34 -19.35
CA GLN A 205 -1.99 -3.54 -19.84
C GLN A 205 -2.27 -2.36 -18.89
N LYS A 206 -2.58 -1.20 -19.46
CA LYS A 206 -3.10 -0.02 -18.75
C LYS A 206 -4.57 0.19 -19.11
N ASN A 207 -5.34 0.81 -18.22
CA ASN A 207 -6.73 1.13 -18.52
C ASN A 207 -6.82 2.04 -19.76
N ASN A 208 -7.76 1.75 -20.67
CA ASN A 208 -7.93 2.46 -21.93
C ASN A 208 -8.55 3.86 -21.77
N ASP A 209 -9.01 4.22 -20.56
CA ASP A 209 -9.67 5.52 -20.31
C ASP A 209 -8.71 6.71 -20.30
N GLU A 210 -7.40 6.52 -20.10
CA GLU A 210 -6.41 7.61 -20.24
C GLU A 210 -6.27 8.12 -21.67
N LYS A 211 -6.65 7.31 -22.69
CA LYS A 211 -6.65 7.75 -24.10
C LYS A 211 -7.86 8.58 -24.50
N ARG A 212 -8.86 8.80 -23.63
CA ARG A 212 -10.12 9.49 -23.98
C ARG A 212 -10.22 10.95 -23.53
N SER A 213 -9.27 11.50 -22.78
CA SER A 213 -9.34 12.90 -22.30
C SER A 213 -8.73 13.95 -23.25
N SER A 214 -8.28 13.58 -24.46
CA SER A 214 -7.73 14.53 -25.44
C SER A 214 -8.56 14.67 -26.72
N SER A 215 -9.88 14.84 -26.63
CA SER A 215 -10.64 15.57 -27.66
C SER A 215 -12.12 15.70 -27.28
N SER A 216 -12.51 16.87 -26.78
CA SER A 216 -13.85 17.44 -26.94
C SER A 216 -13.77 18.92 -26.58
N GLY A 217 -13.39 19.74 -27.56
CA GLY A 217 -13.62 21.18 -27.49
C GLY A 217 -15.11 21.44 -27.50
N MET A 218 -15.73 21.52 -26.33
CA MET A 218 -17.12 21.94 -26.19
C MET A 218 -17.16 23.46 -26.17
N SER A 219 -17.57 24.03 -27.30
CA SER A 219 -17.85 25.46 -27.46
C SER A 219 -19.00 25.86 -26.52
N ILE A 220 -18.71 26.71 -25.54
CA ILE A 220 -19.72 27.32 -24.68
C ILE A 220 -20.22 28.58 -25.37
N GLN A 221 -21.45 28.56 -25.90
CA GLN A 221 -22.17 29.78 -26.22
C GLN A 221 -22.69 30.42 -24.92
N PRO A 222 -22.55 31.74 -24.73
CA PRO A 222 -23.08 32.41 -23.55
C PRO A 222 -24.58 32.67 -23.75
N GLN A 223 -25.43 32.01 -22.95
CA GLN A 223 -26.81 32.46 -22.76
C GLN A 223 -26.90 33.29 -21.48
N LEU A 224 -27.31 34.54 -21.68
CA LEU A 224 -27.56 35.55 -20.67
C LEU A 224 -28.69 35.11 -19.73
N CYS A 225 -28.39 34.83 -18.46
CA CYS A 225 -29.38 34.82 -17.39
C CYS A 225 -29.49 36.23 -16.80
N VAL A 226 -30.53 36.96 -17.19
CA VAL A 226 -30.90 38.25 -16.62
C VAL A 226 -31.56 38.01 -15.26
N ALA A 227 -30.95 38.56 -14.21
CA ALA A 227 -31.55 38.69 -12.90
C ALA A 227 -32.64 39.78 -12.93
N ALA A 228 -33.80 39.51 -12.34
CA ALA A 228 -34.74 40.55 -11.94
C ALA A 228 -35.35 40.21 -10.58
N LEU A 229 -34.80 40.86 -9.56
CA LEU A 229 -35.46 41.16 -8.29
C LEU A 229 -36.74 41.95 -8.58
N LEU A 230 -37.86 41.60 -7.93
CA LEU A 230 -38.89 42.58 -7.59
C LEU A 230 -39.63 42.16 -6.31
N LEU A 231 -39.45 43.02 -5.32
CA LEU A 231 -40.05 43.05 -3.98
C LEU A 231 -41.39 43.83 -4.03
N LEU A 232 -42.17 43.71 -2.94
CA LEU A 232 -43.32 44.54 -2.47
C LEU A 232 -44.71 44.01 -2.87
N MET A 233 -45.53 43.48 -1.94
CA MET A 233 -46.24 44.07 -0.76
C MET A 233 -47.62 44.67 -1.10
N THR A 234 -48.62 44.22 -0.32
CA THR A 234 -50.01 44.72 -0.13
C THR A 234 -51.01 44.47 -1.28
N THR A 235 -52.27 44.03 -1.07
CA THR A 235 -53.29 44.52 -0.13
C THR A 235 -54.42 43.49 0.19
N ALA A 236 -55.04 43.72 1.36
CA ALA A 236 -56.47 43.60 1.69
C ALA A 236 -57.17 42.22 1.88
N VAL A 237 -57.29 41.86 3.16
CA VAL A 237 -58.52 41.45 3.89
C VAL A 237 -59.85 41.76 3.18
N PHE A 238 -60.78 40.78 3.11
CA PHE A 238 -62.18 40.93 3.55
C PHE A 238 -62.95 39.59 3.61
N LEU A 239 -63.55 39.34 4.79
CA LEU A 239 -64.70 38.52 5.18
C LEU A 239 -65.35 37.51 4.20
N GLY A 240 -65.68 36.33 4.75
CA GLY A 240 -67.05 35.83 4.70
C GLY A 240 -67.23 34.31 4.58
N MET A 241 -67.92 33.75 5.59
CA MET A 241 -68.53 32.41 5.72
C MET A 241 -67.64 31.28 6.23
#